data_AF-A0A3S0I1X9-F1
#
_entry.id   AF-A0A3S0I1X9-F1
#
_cell.length_a   1.000
_cell.length_b   1.000
_cell.length_c   1.000
_cell.angle_alpha   90.00
_cell.angle_beta   90.00
_cell.angle_gamma   90.00
#
_symmetry.space_group_name_H-M   'P 1'
#
loop_
_entity.id
_entity.type
_entity.pdbx_description
1 polymer ?
#
loop_
_entity_poly.entity_id
_entity_poly.type
_entity_poly.pdbx_seq_one_letter_code
_entity_poly.pdbx_strand_id
1 'polypeptide(L)'
;MWTLEESKKAGLVEEASGPHINTSQGSQILQRTDTTKVLWIPTNPSTEIVLQIGREGEGEWLTATLTGRQWEVVRDYWDDEIGSEAETILQTPDRLTALKYLMGQFLQ
;
A
#
# COMPACT_ATOMS: atom_id res chain seq x y z
N MET A 1 11.19 -14.85 -2.06
CA MET A 1 10.62 -13.50 -1.89
C MET A 1 11.78 -12.53 -1.97
N TRP A 2 11.71 -11.52 -2.85
CA TRP A 2 12.80 -10.56 -3.05
C TRP A 2 12.80 -9.53 -1.92
N THR A 3 13.97 -9.04 -1.53
CA THR A 3 14.07 -7.84 -0.70
C THR A 3 13.88 -6.58 -1.55
N LEU A 4 13.53 -5.44 -0.92
CA LEU A 4 13.42 -4.16 -1.62
C LEU A 4 14.74 -3.77 -2.32
N GLU A 5 15.88 -4.05 -1.69
CA GLU A 5 17.20 -3.74 -2.27
C GLU A 5 17.51 -4.60 -3.50
N GLU A 6 17.18 -5.89 -3.46
CA GLU A 6 17.35 -6.78 -4.62
C GLU A 6 16.44 -6.37 -5.77
N SER A 7 15.17 -6.05 -5.50
CA SER A 7 14.22 -5.61 -6.52
C SER A 7 14.63 -4.28 -7.16
N LYS A 8 15.17 -3.34 -6.37
CA LYS A 8 15.75 -2.08 -6.89
C LYS A 8 16.97 -2.34 -7.76
N LYS A 9 17.91 -3.20 -7.31
CA LYS A 9 19.11 -3.56 -8.08
C LYS A 9 18.77 -4.24 -9.41
N ALA A 10 17.67 -5.01 -9.44
CA ALA A 10 17.16 -5.65 -10.64
C ALA A 10 16.33 -4.71 -11.55
N GLY A 11 16.12 -3.45 -11.16
CA GLY A 11 15.30 -2.50 -11.93
C GLY A 11 13.80 -2.82 -11.93
N LEU A 12 13.34 -3.66 -11.01
CA LEU A 12 11.92 -4.04 -10.87
C LEU A 12 11.12 -3.03 -10.04
N VAL A 13 11.81 -2.24 -9.21
CA VAL A 13 11.22 -1.22 -8.35
C VAL A 13 11.81 0.14 -8.69
N GLU A 14 10.93 1.07 -9.02
CA GLU A 14 11.22 2.49 -9.12
C GLU A 14 10.80 3.20 -7.83
N GLU A 15 11.56 4.22 -7.44
CA GLU A 15 11.28 5.03 -6.27
C GLU A 15 11.12 6.49 -6.70
N ALA A 16 10.04 7.11 -6.22
CA ALA A 16 9.74 8.51 -6.43
C ALA A 16 9.28 9.16 -5.12
N SER A 17 9.13 10.48 -5.16
CA SER A 17 8.48 11.26 -4.11
C SER A 17 7.38 12.10 -4.73
N GLY A 18 6.25 12.23 -4.04
CA GLY A 18 5.08 12.92 -4.58
C GLY A 18 3.95 13.07 -3.56
N PRO A 19 2.79 13.59 -3.99
CA PRO A 19 1.61 13.65 -3.14
C PRO A 19 1.07 12.25 -2.84
N HIS A 20 0.54 12.08 -1.63
CA HIS A 20 -0.26 10.93 -1.24
C HIS A 20 -1.57 10.93 -2.04
N ILE A 21 -1.98 9.75 -2.51
CA ILE A 21 -3.15 9.61 -3.40
C ILE A 21 -4.44 10.20 -2.82
N ASN A 22 -4.68 10.07 -1.51
CA ASN A 22 -5.92 10.53 -0.88
C ASN A 22 -5.81 11.89 -0.15
N THR A 23 -4.60 12.36 0.18
CA THR A 23 -4.44 13.47 1.14
C THR A 23 -3.54 14.60 0.65
N SER A 24 -2.92 14.47 -0.53
CA SER A 24 -1.96 15.43 -1.09
C SER A 24 -0.72 15.70 -0.22
N GLN A 25 -0.54 14.96 0.88
CA GLN A 25 0.65 15.08 1.74
C GLN A 25 1.87 14.44 1.09
N GLY A 26 3.07 14.92 1.41
CA GLY A 26 4.31 14.33 0.89
C GLY A 26 4.45 12.86 1.25
N SER A 27 4.77 12.03 0.25
CA SER A 27 4.91 10.57 0.35
C SER A 27 6.10 10.07 -0.43
N GLN A 28 6.72 9.01 0.08
CA GLN A 28 7.57 8.13 -0.72
C GLN A 28 6.65 7.21 -1.54
N ILE A 29 6.95 7.05 -2.82
CA ILE A 29 6.16 6.23 -3.74
C ILE A 29 7.07 5.15 -4.29
N LEU A 30 6.71 3.90 -4.09
CA LEU A 30 7.40 2.75 -4.67
C LEU A 30 6.51 2.14 -5.73
N GLN A 31 7.03 1.99 -6.95
CA GLN A 31 6.31 1.40 -8.07
C GLN A 31 7.03 0.14 -8.52
N ARG A 32 6.26 -0.94 -8.71
CA ARG A 32 6.75 -2.20 -9.25
C ARG A 32 6.31 -2.33 -10.71
N THR A 33 7.29 -2.40 -11.61
CA THR A 33 7.06 -2.26 -13.06
C THR A 33 6.61 -3.57 -13.73
N ASP A 34 6.88 -4.72 -13.11
CA ASP A 34 6.54 -6.06 -13.60
C ASP A 34 5.11 -6.51 -13.25
N THR A 35 4.55 -6.06 -12.11
CA THR A 35 3.25 -6.52 -11.60
C THR A 35 2.20 -5.44 -11.40
N THR A 36 2.43 -4.21 -11.87
CA THR A 36 1.53 -3.05 -11.67
C THR A 36 1.15 -2.88 -10.19
N LYS A 37 2.15 -2.66 -9.33
CA LYS A 37 1.92 -2.36 -7.91
C LYS A 37 2.47 -0.98 -7.59
N VAL A 38 1.74 -0.23 -6.77
CA VAL A 38 2.19 1.08 -6.30
C VAL A 38 1.92 1.20 -4.81
N LEU A 39 2.94 1.54 -4.04
CA LEU A 39 2.89 1.71 -2.59
C LEU A 39 3.20 3.16 -2.23
N TRP A 40 2.24 3.84 -1.60
CA TRP A 40 2.40 5.19 -1.07
C TRP A 40 2.65 5.13 0.42
N ILE A 41 3.81 5.62 0.84
CA ILE A 41 4.22 5.68 2.25
C ILE A 41 4.28 7.16 2.64
N PRO A 42 3.25 7.70 3.31
CA PRO A 42 3.26 9.10 3.70
C PRO A 42 4.32 9.39 4.74
N THR A 43 4.85 10.61 4.67
CA THR A 43 5.82 11.14 5.64
C THR A 43 5.19 11.41 7.01
N ASN A 44 3.92 11.81 7.03
CA ASN A 44 3.16 11.96 8.26
C ASN A 44 2.76 10.56 8.78
N PRO A 45 3.18 10.16 10.00
CA PRO A 45 2.88 8.84 10.51
C PRO A 45 1.40 8.60 10.83
N SER A 46 0.58 9.65 10.97
CA SER A 46 -0.87 9.49 11.20
C SER A 46 -1.67 9.31 9.91
N THR A 47 -1.02 9.41 8.75
CA THR A 47 -1.65 9.23 7.44
C THR A 47 -1.56 7.78 7.02
N GLU A 48 -2.63 7.30 6.40
CA GLU A 48 -2.76 5.92 5.92
C GLU A 48 -1.69 5.55 4.88
N ILE A 49 -1.27 4.30 4.87
CA ILE A 49 -0.36 3.75 3.84
C ILE A 49 -1.23 3.00 2.85
N VAL A 50 -1.03 3.24 1.56
CA VAL A 50 -1.88 2.66 0.51
C VAL A 50 -1.03 1.82 -0.42
N LEU A 51 -1.47 0.59 -0.70
CA LEU A 51 -0.93 -0.28 -1.73
C LEU A 51 -2.02 -0.56 -2.77
N GLN A 52 -1.79 -0.14 -4.01
CA GLN A 52 -2.58 -0.54 -5.17
C GLN A 52 -1.94 -1.75 -5.84
N ILE A 53 -2.77 -2.75 -6.16
CA ILE A 53 -2.38 -3.95 -6.92
C ILE A 53 -3.30 -4.05 -8.14
N GLY A 54 -2.73 -3.95 -9.33
CA GLY A 54 -3.48 -3.90 -10.58
C GLY A 54 -3.66 -2.46 -11.08
N ARG A 55 -4.61 -2.27 -12.00
CA ARG A 55 -4.85 -0.96 -12.65
C ARG A 55 -5.92 -0.17 -11.90
N GLU A 56 -5.90 1.15 -12.06
CA GLU A 56 -7.01 2.00 -11.63
C GLU A 56 -8.30 1.54 -12.31
N GLY A 57 -9.38 1.35 -11.54
CA GLY A 57 -10.63 0.79 -12.06
C GLY A 57 -10.77 -0.73 -12.04
N GLU A 58 -9.67 -1.48 -11.88
CA GLU A 58 -9.65 -2.95 -12.02
C GLU A 58 -8.63 -3.57 -11.05
N GLY A 59 -8.66 -3.17 -9.77
CA GLY A 59 -7.57 -3.46 -8.82
C GLY A 59 -7.99 -3.64 -7.37
N GLU A 60 -7.11 -4.30 -6.63
CA GLU A 60 -7.17 -4.46 -5.18
C GLU A 60 -6.42 -3.31 -4.51
N TRP A 61 -7.02 -2.77 -3.45
CA TRP A 61 -6.43 -1.75 -2.60
C TRP A 61 -6.24 -2.31 -1.19
N LEU A 62 -5.01 -2.21 -0.68
CA LEU A 62 -4.72 -2.50 0.72
C LEU A 62 -4.35 -1.19 1.42
N THR A 63 -5.22 -0.76 2.34
CA THR A 63 -5.06 0.50 3.07
C THR A 63 -4.79 0.22 4.53
N ALA A 64 -3.63 0.65 5.02
CA ALA A 64 -3.30 0.63 6.44
C ALA A 64 -3.65 1.98 7.08
N THR A 65 -4.62 2.02 7.99
CA THR A 65 -5.07 3.26 8.65
C THR A 65 -5.09 3.12 10.18
N LEU A 66 -4.97 4.24 10.90
CA LEU A 66 -5.04 4.27 12.36
C LEU A 66 -6.51 4.39 12.81
N THR A 67 -7.09 3.27 13.26
CA THR A 67 -8.45 3.23 13.83
C THR A 67 -8.37 3.16 15.35
N GLY A 68 -8.74 4.26 16.01
CA GLY A 68 -8.70 4.35 17.48
C GLY A 68 -7.26 4.30 18.02
N ARG A 69 -6.81 3.12 18.46
CA ARG A 69 -5.47 2.91 19.04
C ARG A 69 -4.65 1.83 18.32
N GLN A 70 -5.14 1.33 17.18
CA GLN A 70 -4.49 0.28 16.42
C GLN A 70 -4.50 0.62 14.94
N TRP A 71 -3.50 0.10 14.24
CA TRP A 71 -3.43 0.12 12.79
C TRP A 71 -4.19 -1.07 12.23
N GLU A 72 -5.02 -0.81 11.23
CA GLU A 72 -5.83 -1.81 10.56
C GLU A 72 -5.47 -1.79 9.08
N VAL A 73 -5.14 -2.94 8.51
CA VAL A 73 -5.00 -3.11 7.06
C VAL A 73 -6.31 -3.66 6.54
N VAL A 74 -6.96 -2.86 5.70
CA VAL A 74 -8.22 -3.20 5.07
C VAL A 74 -7.97 -3.45 3.58
N ARG A 75 -8.55 -4.53 3.07
CA ARG A 75 -8.62 -4.86 1.65
C ARG A 75 -9.93 -4.34 1.10
N ASP A 76 -9.83 -3.65 -0.02
CA ASP A 76 -10.98 -3.17 -0.79
C ASP A 76 -10.77 -3.47 -2.28
N TYR A 77 -11.86 -3.68 -3.00
CA TYR A 77 -11.85 -3.89 -4.44
C TYR A 77 -12.66 -2.77 -5.10
N TRP A 78 -12.04 -2.10 -6.05
CA TRP A 78 -12.77 -1.13 -6.87
C TRP A 78 -13.41 -1.90 -8.03
N ASP A 79 -14.52 -2.58 -7.73
CA ASP A 79 -15.38 -3.18 -8.75
C ASP A 79 -16.78 -2.56 -8.63
N ASP A 80 -17.35 -2.13 -9.75
CA ASP A 80 -18.67 -1.50 -9.83
C ASP A 80 -19.81 -2.50 -9.56
N GLU A 81 -19.49 -3.79 -9.40
CA GLU A 81 -20.42 -4.80 -8.92
C GLU A 81 -20.66 -4.65 -7.41
N ILE A 82 -21.74 -3.91 -7.10
CA ILE A 82 -22.37 -3.72 -5.79
C ILE A 82 -22.29 -5.01 -4.93
N GLY A 83 -21.28 -5.13 -4.07
CA GLY A 83 -21.15 -6.28 -3.18
C GLY A 83 -19.78 -6.55 -2.55
N SER A 84 -18.68 -5.93 -2.99
CA SER A 84 -17.38 -6.11 -2.32
C SER A 84 -17.32 -5.30 -1.03
N GLU A 85 -17.65 -5.91 0.10
CA GLU A 85 -17.41 -5.32 1.41
C GLU A 85 -15.90 -5.33 1.72
N ALA A 86 -15.41 -4.19 2.21
CA ALA A 86 -14.04 -4.06 2.69
C ALA A 86 -13.73 -5.08 3.81
N GLU A 87 -12.61 -5.79 3.70
CA GLU A 87 -12.20 -6.85 4.62
C GLU A 87 -10.99 -6.42 5.47
N THR A 88 -11.08 -6.52 6.81
CA THR A 88 -9.92 -6.31 7.68
C THR A 88 -8.99 -7.52 7.64
N ILE A 89 -7.79 -7.33 7.09
CA ILE A 89 -6.78 -8.39 6.89
C ILE A 89 -5.79 -8.47 8.06
N LEU A 90 -5.50 -7.34 8.69
CA LEU A 90 -4.54 -7.25 9.80
C LEU A 90 -4.96 -6.17 10.79
N GLN A 91 -4.88 -6.47 12.08
CA GLN A 91 -4.91 -5.49 13.15
C GLN A 91 -3.60 -5.56 13.92
N THR A 92 -2.97 -4.42 14.15
CA THR A 92 -1.66 -4.33 14.82
C THR A 92 -1.53 -3.04 15.62
N PRO A 93 -0.89 -3.04 16.80
CA PRO A 93 -0.76 -1.83 17.61
C PRO A 93 0.12 -0.74 16.96
N ASP A 94 0.96 -1.10 15.98
CA ASP A 94 1.96 -0.20 15.44
C ASP A 94 1.98 -0.13 13.90
N ARG A 95 2.32 1.07 13.41
CA ARG A 95 2.43 1.39 11.99
C ARG A 95 3.49 0.57 11.27
N LEU A 96 4.61 0.25 11.94
CA LEU A 96 5.74 -0.42 11.32
C LEU A 96 5.36 -1.84 10.90
N THR A 97 4.60 -2.55 11.72
CA THR A 97 4.08 -3.89 11.41
C THR A 97 3.10 -3.83 10.24
N ALA A 98 2.21 -2.83 10.18
CA ALA A 98 1.31 -2.64 9.05
C ALA A 98 2.09 -2.34 7.75
N LEU A 99 3.10 -1.46 7.81
CA LEU A 99 3.98 -1.16 6.68
C LEU A 99 4.75 -2.40 6.21
N LYS A 100 5.30 -3.20 7.13
CA LYS A 100 6.00 -4.45 6.78
C LYS A 100 5.09 -5.44 6.08
N TYR A 101 3.83 -5.54 6.53
CA TYR A 101 2.84 -6.38 5.87
C TYR A 101 2.60 -5.92 4.43
N LEU A 102 2.30 -4.63 4.22
CA LEU A 102 2.10 -4.07 2.88
C LEU A 102 3.35 -4.19 2.00
N MET A 103 4.55 -3.98 2.54
CA MET A 103 5.80 -4.19 1.82
C MET A 103 5.99 -5.65 1.39
N GLY A 104 5.58 -6.61 2.23
CA GLY A 104 5.57 -8.02 1.89
C GLY A 104 4.62 -8.34 0.72
N GLN A 105 3.47 -7.67 0.65
CA GLN A 105 2.53 -7.79 -0.48
C GLN A 105 3.07 -7.12 -1.74
N PHE A 106 3.75 -5.97 -1.60
CA PHE A 106 4.40 -5.26 -2.70
C PHE A 106 5.52 -6.10 -3.35
N LEU A 107 6.33 -6.81 -2.55
CA LEU A 107 7.51 -7.57 -3.00
C LEU A 107 7.22 -9.02 -3.45
N GLN A 108 5.99 -9.50 -3.32
CA GLN A 108 5.53 -10.73 -3.97
C GLN A 108 5.36 -10.48 -5.46
#